data_AF-A0A957M4Z3-F1
#
_entry.id   AF-A0A957M4Z3-F1
#
_cell.length_a   1.000
_cell.length_b   1.000
_cell.length_c   1.000
_cell.angle_alpha   90.00
_cell.angle_beta   90.00
_cell.angle_gamma   90.00
#
_symmetry.space_group_name_H-M   'P 1'
#
loop_
_entity.id
_entity.type
_entity.pdbx_description
1 polymer ?
#
loop_
_entity_poly.entity_id
_entity_poly.type
_entity_poly.pdbx_seq_one_letter_code
_entity_poly.pdbx_strand_id
1 'polypeptide(L)'
;LDLVALGTVADMMPLLGENRDLVRRGLAALNAQPRVGLEALMLQSDLRAGAVDATAISFRLAPRLNAAGRLGDARLAYRLLRT
;
A
#
# COMPACT_ATOMS: atom_id res chain seq x y z
N LEU A 1 -5.38 -0.20 8.99
CA LEU A 1 -6.18 -0.91 7.96
C LEU A 1 -5.64 -0.63 6.56
N ASP A 2 -5.08 0.55 6.34
CA ASP A 2 -4.09 0.85 5.29
C ASP A 2 -3.21 -0.35 4.84
N LEU A 3 -2.48 -1.01 5.76
CA LEU A 3 -1.64 -2.17 5.40
C LEU A 3 -2.44 -3.39 4.95
N VAL A 4 -3.67 -3.56 5.44
CA VAL A 4 -4.57 -4.64 4.98
C VAL A 4 -4.97 -4.35 3.53
N ALA A 5 -5.40 -3.12 3.21
CA ALA A 5 -5.73 -2.75 1.84
C ALA A 5 -4.52 -2.90 0.91
N LEU A 6 -3.34 -2.45 1.35
CA LEU A 6 -2.09 -2.59 0.62
C LEU A 6 -1.78 -4.06 0.31
N GLY A 7 -1.82 -4.93 1.32
CA GLY A 7 -1.54 -6.36 1.17
C GLY A 7 -2.55 -7.07 0.28
N THR A 8 -3.84 -6.88 0.53
CA THR A 8 -4.92 -7.50 -0.25
C THR A 8 -4.85 -7.11 -1.73
N VAL A 9 -4.61 -5.84 -2.03
CA VAL A 9 -4.50 -5.36 -3.42
C VAL A 9 -3.17 -5.80 -4.05
N ALA A 10 -2.06 -5.80 -3.30
CA ALA A 10 -0.77 -6.28 -3.78
C ALA A 10 -0.79 -7.78 -4.12
N ASP A 11 -1.57 -8.57 -3.39
CA ASP A 11 -1.75 -10.01 -3.61
C ASP A 11 -2.81 -10.32 -4.69
N MET A 12 -3.30 -9.29 -5.40
CA MET A 12 -4.28 -9.42 -6.48
C MET A 12 -5.55 -10.19 -6.08
N MET A 13 -5.97 -10.06 -4.82
CA MET A 13 -7.16 -10.74 -4.32
C MET A 13 -8.44 -10.19 -4.96
N PRO A 14 -9.48 -11.02 -5.18
CA PRO A 14 -10.78 -10.54 -5.63
C PRO A 14 -11.36 -9.51 -4.65
N LEU A 15 -11.70 -8.32 -5.17
CA LEU A 15 -12.30 -7.23 -4.39
C LEU A 15 -13.82 -7.35 -4.30
N LEU A 16 -14.25 -8.48 -3.73
CA LEU A 16 -15.64 -8.85 -3.47
C LEU A 16 -15.80 -9.13 -1.96
N GLY A 17 -17.04 -9.15 -1.45
CA GLY A 17 -17.33 -9.52 -0.05
C GLY A 17 -16.44 -8.79 0.97
N GLU A 18 -15.87 -9.54 1.91
CA GLU A 18 -15.05 -8.96 2.99
C GLU A 18 -13.79 -8.25 2.46
N ASN A 19 -13.16 -8.77 1.39
CA ASN A 19 -12.00 -8.12 0.79
C ASN A 19 -12.35 -6.72 0.29
N ARG A 20 -13.53 -6.55 -0.32
CA ARG A 20 -14.01 -5.23 -0.76
C ARG A 20 -14.16 -4.28 0.41
N ASP A 21 -14.75 -4.73 1.51
CA ASP A 21 -15.01 -3.91 2.68
C ASP A 21 -13.73 -3.53 3.42
N LEU A 22 -12.81 -4.47 3.57
CA LEU A 22 -11.48 -4.25 4.17
C LEU A 22 -10.66 -3.28 3.33
N VAL A 23 -10.62 -3.45 2.00
CA VAL A 23 -9.90 -2.56 1.09
C VAL A 23 -10.51 -1.17 1.10
N ARG A 24 -11.84 -1.03 1.05
CA ARG A 24 -12.50 0.28 1.11
C ARG A 24 -12.13 1.05 2.38
N ARG A 25 -12.20 0.39 3.55
CA ARG A 25 -11.82 1.01 4.84
C ARG A 25 -10.33 1.30 4.93
N GLY A 26 -9.49 0.41 4.39
CA GLY A 26 -8.04 0.61 4.39
C GLY A 26 -7.60 1.73 3.45
N LEU A 27 -8.24 1.89 2.28
CA LEU A 27 -8.04 3.03 1.38
C LEU A 27 -8.47 4.34 2.04
N ALA A 28 -9.60 4.36 2.75
CA ALA A 28 -10.01 5.55 3.50
C ALA A 28 -8.97 5.93 4.57
N ALA A 29 -8.44 4.95 5.31
CA ALA A 29 -7.38 5.18 6.29
C ALA A 29 -6.07 5.68 5.64
N LEU A 30 -5.64 5.05 4.54
CA LEU A 30 -4.44 5.43 3.79
C LEU A 30 -4.53 6.87 3.24
N ASN A 31 -5.72 7.29 2.82
CA ASN A 31 -5.96 8.62 2.26
C ASN A 31 -6.18 9.71 3.31
N ALA A 32 -6.60 9.36 4.53
CA ALA A 32 -6.84 10.33 5.59
C ALA A 32 -5.56 10.63 6.37
N GLN A 33 -4.85 9.60 6.81
CA GLN A 33 -3.65 9.72 7.63
C GLN A 33 -2.74 8.51 7.42
N PRO A 34 -1.94 8.50 6.33
CA PRO A 34 -1.03 7.39 6.06
C PRO A 34 0.04 7.28 7.15
N ARG A 35 0.55 6.06 7.37
CA ARG A 35 1.78 5.85 8.16
C ARG A 35 2.94 6.60 7.52
N VAL A 36 3.89 7.07 8.33
CA VAL A 36 5.08 7.82 7.87
C VAL A 36 5.80 7.10 6.73
N GLY A 37 6.06 5.79 6.87
CA GLY A 37 6.73 5.03 5.80
C GLY A 37 5.92 4.88 4.52
N LEU A 38 4.59 4.77 4.61
CA LEU A 38 3.71 4.74 3.44
C LEU A 38 3.60 6.11 2.79
N GLU A 39 3.53 7.18 3.58
CA GLU A 39 3.53 8.55 3.09
C GLU A 39 4.81 8.87 2.32
N ALA A 40 5.97 8.50 2.88
CA ALA A 40 7.25 8.65 2.21
C ALA A 40 7.30 7.85 0.89
N LEU A 41 6.80 6.62 0.88
CA LEU A 41 6.71 5.81 -0.34
C LEU A 41 5.76 6.43 -1.37
N MET A 42 4.62 6.95 -0.93
CA MET A 42 3.65 7.64 -1.78
C MET A 42 4.28 8.88 -2.42
N LEU A 43 5.02 9.68 -1.65
CA LEU A 43 5.71 10.87 -2.18
C LEU A 43 6.73 10.50 -3.26
N GLN A 44 7.54 9.45 -3.04
CA GLN A 44 8.49 8.91 -4.04
C GLN A 44 7.80 8.19 -5.21
N SER A 45 6.49 8.00 -5.11
CA SER A 45 5.64 7.41 -6.13
C SER A 45 4.72 8.44 -6.77
N ASP A 46 4.98 9.74 -6.66
CA ASP A 46 4.12 10.87 -7.07
C ASP A 46 2.62 10.64 -6.79
N LEU A 47 2.34 10.14 -5.59
CA LEU A 47 1.02 9.99 -5.02
C LEU A 47 0.85 10.96 -3.85
N ARG A 48 -0.39 11.38 -3.63
CA ARG A 48 -0.79 12.20 -2.48
C ARG A 48 -1.96 11.55 -1.77
N ALA A 49 -1.98 11.65 -0.45
CA ALA A 49 -3.13 11.25 0.34
C ALA A 49 -4.38 12.03 -0.11
N GLY A 50 -5.52 11.35 -0.12
CA GLY A 50 -6.80 11.86 -0.63
C GLY A 50 -7.16 11.36 -2.04
N ALA A 51 -6.20 10.83 -2.80
CA ALA A 51 -6.41 10.38 -4.18
C ALA A 51 -5.85 8.97 -4.49
N VAL A 52 -5.47 8.20 -3.47
CA VAL A 52 -4.96 6.83 -3.64
C VAL A 52 -6.11 5.84 -3.78
N ASP A 53 -6.11 5.06 -4.84
CA ASP A 53 -7.05 3.96 -5.06
C ASP A 53 -6.33 2.60 -5.19
N ALA A 54 -7.09 1.54 -5.49
CA ALA A 54 -6.52 0.20 -5.68
C ALA A 54 -5.53 0.16 -6.86
N THR A 55 -5.79 0.91 -7.93
CA THR A 55 -4.90 1.00 -9.10
C THR A 55 -3.55 1.61 -8.71
N ALA A 56 -3.56 2.71 -7.95
CA ALA A 56 -2.36 3.33 -7.42
C ALA A 56 -1.54 2.37 -6.54
N ILE A 57 -2.22 1.54 -5.73
CA ILE A 57 -1.55 0.47 -4.98
C ILE A 57 -0.90 -0.55 -5.94
N SER A 58 -1.66 -1.14 -6.87
CA SER A 58 -1.19 -2.22 -7.74
C SER A 58 -0.02 -1.80 -8.65
N PHE A 59 -0.04 -0.57 -9.17
CA PHE A 59 0.92 -0.13 -10.19
C PHE A 59 2.03 0.77 -9.66
N ARG A 60 1.89 1.37 -8.47
CA ARG A 60 2.90 2.32 -7.96
C ARG A 60 3.50 1.87 -6.63
N LEU A 61 2.67 1.54 -5.64
CA LEU A 61 3.16 1.20 -4.29
C LEU A 61 3.65 -0.25 -4.18
N ALA A 62 2.83 -1.23 -4.59
CA ALA A 62 3.15 -2.65 -4.49
C ALA A 62 4.43 -3.04 -5.26
N PRO A 63 4.67 -2.58 -6.51
CA PRO A 63 5.90 -2.92 -7.23
C PRO A 63 7.17 -2.45 -6.50
N ARG A 64 7.15 -1.27 -5.88
CA ARG A 64 8.30 -0.73 -5.14
C ARG A 64 8.58 -1.52 -3.86
N LEU A 65 7.55 -1.92 -3.12
CA LEU A 65 7.71 -2.79 -1.94
C LEU A 65 8.24 -4.17 -2.34
N ASN A 66 7.69 -4.75 -3.41
CA ASN A 66 8.11 -6.06 -3.90
C ASN A 66 9.53 -6.02 -4.47
N ALA A 67 9.95 -4.90 -5.07
CA ALA A 67 11.32 -4.72 -5.58
C ALA A 67 12.36 -4.86 -4.48
N ALA A 68 12.08 -4.42 -3.24
CA ALA A 68 13.00 -4.60 -2.12
C ALA A 68 13.36 -6.07 -1.87
N GLY A 69 12.38 -6.99 -1.99
CA GLY A 69 12.62 -8.43 -1.84
C GLY A 69 13.19 -9.11 -3.10
N ARG A 70 12.92 -8.58 -4.30
CA ARG A 70 13.41 -9.16 -5.57
C ARG A 70 14.83 -8.74 -5.92
N LEU A 71 15.22 -7.52 -5.55
CA LEU A 71 16.50 -6.91 -5.92
C LEU A 71 17.46 -6.74 -4.73
N GLY A 72 17.01 -7.04 -3.51
CA GLY A 72 17.79 -6.82 -2.30
C GLY A 72 17.22 -7.56 -1.09
N ASP A 73 17.12 -6.86 0.04
CA ASP A 73 16.63 -7.41 1.31
C ASP A 73 15.18 -6.98 1.59
N ALA A 74 14.28 -7.96 1.69
CA ALA A 74 12.87 -7.74 2.06
C ALA A 74 12.70 -7.02 3.41
N ARG A 75 13.69 -7.07 4.32
CA ARG A 75 13.69 -6.31 5.58
C ARG A 75 13.66 -4.79 5.35
N LEU A 76 14.09 -4.29 4.19
CA LEU A 76 13.98 -2.86 3.85
C LEU A 76 12.51 -2.43 3.78
N ALA A 77 11.67 -3.16 3.04
CA ALA A 77 10.24 -2.89 2.98
C ALA A 77 9.57 -3.07 4.36
N TYR A 78 9.96 -4.10 5.12
CA TYR A 78 9.46 -4.29 6.47
C TYR A 78 9.75 -3.10 7.41
N ARG A 79 11.01 -2.62 7.44
CA ARG A 79 11.41 -1.47 8.25
C ARG A 79 10.66 -0.19 7.86
N LEU A 80 10.49 0.04 6.55
CA LEU A 80 9.69 1.15 6.03
C LEU A 80 8.26 1.11 6.60
N LEU A 81 7.59 -0.05 6.56
CA LEU A 81 6.19 -0.19 7.01
C LEU A 81 6.01 -0.17 8.55
N ARG A 82 7.11 -0.30 9.31
CA ARG A 82 7.17 -0.34 10.78
C ARG A 82 7.71 0.94 11.41
N THR A 83 8.13 1.92 10.60
CA THR A 83 8.56 3.24 11.06
C THR A 83 7.36 4.00 11.62
#